data_AF-A0A7S8RGW7-F1
#
_entry.id   AF-A0A7S8RGW7-F1
#
_cell.length_a   1.000
_cell.length_b   1.000
_cell.length_c   1.000
_cell.angle_alpha   90.00
_cell.angle_beta   90.00
_cell.angle_gamma   90.00
#
_symmetry.space_group_name_H-M   'P 1'
#
loop_
_entity.id
_entity.type
_entity.pdbx_description
1 polymer ?
#
loop_
_entity_poly.entity_id
_entity_poly.type
_entity_poly.pdbx_seq_one_letter_code
_entity_poly.pdbx_strand_id
1 'polypeptide(L)' 'MTLTLADDVVTEVEVTGNPQARESEQYQSQFIGGIKNEVVGKRLDEVSVSRVSGSSLTSGGFMQAVELIKAEAAA' A
#
# COMPACT_ATOMS: atom_id res chain seq x y z
N MET A 1 -6.08 -2.85 5.15
CA MET A 1 -5.03 -1.83 4.95
C MET A 1 -5.53 -0.54 5.55
N THR A 2 -4.64 0.21 6.17
CA THR A 2 -4.92 1.53 6.74
C THR A 2 -3.83 2.50 6.29
N LEU A 3 -4.22 3.73 5.97
CA LEU A 3 -3.31 4.86 5.77
C LEU A 3 -3.65 5.94 6.78
N THR A 4 -2.62 6.47 7.45
CA THR A 4 -2.75 7.66 8.29
C THR A 4 -2.21 8.84 7.50
N LEU A 5 -2.99 9.92 7.45
CA LEU A 5 -2.66 11.14 6.71
C LEU A 5 -2.54 12.32 7.67
N ALA A 6 -1.61 13.22 7.39
CA ALA A 6 -1.52 14.54 7.98
C ALA A 6 -1.25 15.55 6.86
N ASP A 7 -2.13 16.53 6.67
CA ASP A 7 -2.05 17.52 5.57
C ASP A 7 -1.83 16.86 4.19
N ASP A 8 -2.62 15.81 3.90
CA ASP A 8 -2.54 14.95 2.71
C ASP A 8 -1.23 14.15 2.55
N VAL A 9 -0.31 14.21 3.51
CA VAL A 9 0.93 13.43 3.53
C VAL A 9 0.71 12.13 4.28
N VAL A 10 1.14 11.01 3.67
CA VAL A 10 1.10 9.69 4.32
C VAL A 10 2.13 9.66 5.45
N THR A 11 1.67 9.53 6.69
CA THR A 11 2.53 9.42 7.88
C THR A 11 2.71 7.97 8.32
N GLU A 12 1.74 7.11 8.01
CA GLU A 12 1.78 5.70 8.34
C GLU A 12 1.03 4.86 7.30
N VAL A 13 1.51 3.63 7.11
CA VAL A 13 0.84 2.61 6.30
C VAL A 13 0.86 1.30 7.07
N GLU A 14 -0.31 0.66 7.17
CA GLU A 14 -0.46 -0.67 7.71
C GLU A 14 -1.13 -1.57 6.68
N VAL A 15 -0.48 -2.70 6.39
CA VAL A 15 -0.99 -3.72 5.48
C VAL A 15 -0.93 -5.05 6.20
N THR A 16 -2.10 -5.65 6.41
CA THR A 16 -2.26 -6.98 6.99
C THR A 16 -2.69 -7.95 5.89
N GLY A 17 -2.25 -9.20 6.01
CA GLY A 17 -2.52 -10.26 5.06
C GLY A 17 -2.96 -11.54 5.76
N ASN A 18 -3.74 -12.36 5.06
CA ASN A 18 -4.12 -13.71 5.51
C ASN A 18 -3.85 -14.72 4.39
N PRO A 19 -2.58 -14.94 4.02
CA PRO A 19 -2.22 -15.82 2.90
C PRO A 19 -2.63 -17.27 3.18
N GLN A 20 -3.18 -17.94 2.17
CA GLN A 20 -3.61 -19.35 2.25
C GLN A 20 -2.64 -20.31 1.54
N ALA A 21 -1.62 -19.78 0.87
CA ALA A 21 -0.60 -20.53 0.14
C ALA A 21 0.79 -19.93 0.42
N ARG A 22 1.83 -20.76 0.35
CA ARG A 22 3.22 -20.38 0.67
C ARG A 22 3.73 -19.24 -0.23
N GLU A 23 3.42 -19.31 -1.51
CA GLU A 23 3.81 -18.28 -2.48
C GLU A 23 3.15 -16.93 -2.14
N SER A 24 1.88 -16.96 -1.75
CA SER A 24 1.14 -15.77 -1.31
C SER A 24 1.74 -15.19 -0.02
N GLU A 25 2.13 -16.04 0.92
CA GLU A 25 2.78 -15.62 2.17
C GLU A 25 4.10 -14.90 1.89
N GLN A 26 4.92 -15.46 1.00
CA GLN A 26 6.19 -14.86 0.60
C GLN A 26 5.98 -13.46 -0.01
N TYR A 27 5.13 -13.34 -1.02
CA TYR A 27 4.94 -12.07 -1.72
C TYR A 27 4.22 -11.02 -0.86
N GLN A 28 3.28 -11.42 0.00
CA GLN A 28 2.65 -10.51 0.94
C GLN A 28 3.67 -10.02 1.99
N SER A 29 4.50 -10.90 2.54
CA SER A 29 5.54 -10.50 3.50
C SER A 29 6.56 -9.54 2.88
N GLN A 30 7.00 -9.82 1.65
CA GLN A 30 7.90 -8.94 0.89
C GLN A 30 7.28 -7.57 0.62
N PHE A 31 6.00 -7.53 0.26
CA PHE A 31 5.27 -6.29 0.06
C PHE A 31 5.12 -5.50 1.36
N ILE A 32 4.64 -6.14 2.43
CA ILE A 32 4.43 -5.53 3.76
C ILE A 32 5.74 -4.95 4.31
N GLY A 33 6.85 -5.69 4.17
CA GLY A 33 8.16 -5.22 4.62
C GLY A 33 8.75 -4.06 3.80
N GLY A 34 8.30 -3.85 2.56
CA GLY A 34 8.84 -2.83 1.66
C GLY A 34 7.96 -1.59 1.50
N ILE A 35 6.64 -1.73 1.60
CA ILE A 35 5.69 -0.70 1.17
C ILE A 35 5.85 0.62 1.93
N LYS A 36 6.22 0.55 3.21
CA LYS A 36 6.44 1.73 4.04
C LYS A 36 7.45 2.70 3.42
N ASN A 37 8.56 2.18 2.89
CA ASN A 37 9.63 2.98 2.29
C ASN A 37 9.18 3.66 0.99
N GLU A 38 8.17 3.10 0.32
CA GLU A 38 7.67 3.62 -0.94
C GLU A 38 6.61 4.72 -0.76
N VAL A 39 5.95 4.82 0.39
CA VAL A 39 4.75 5.68 0.53
C VAL A 39 4.81 6.67 1.68
N VAL A 40 5.48 6.34 2.80
CA VAL A 40 5.54 7.27 3.94
C VAL A 40 6.34 8.52 3.55
N GLY A 41 5.79 9.69 3.88
CA GLY A 41 6.34 10.99 3.53
C GLY A 41 5.92 11.52 2.15
N LYS A 42 5.21 10.73 1.34
CA LYS A 42 4.64 11.19 0.07
C LYS A 42 3.26 11.78 0.29
N ARG A 43 2.89 12.75 -0.55
CA ARG A 43 1.49 13.18 -0.65
C ARG A 43 0.66 12.04 -1.22
N LEU A 44 -0.59 11.93 -0.79
CA LEU A 44 -1.48 10.84 -1.20
C LEU A 44 -1.68 10.79 -2.72
N ASP A 45 -1.76 11.95 -3.38
CA ASP A 45 -1.86 12.11 -4.83
C ASP A 45 -0.60 11.64 -5.59
N GLU A 46 0.56 11.67 -4.95
CA GLU A 46 1.85 11.24 -5.50
C GLU A 46 2.18 9.77 -5.25
N VAL A 47 1.40 9.06 -4.44
CA VAL A 47 1.60 7.63 -4.19
C VAL A 47 1.41 6.85 -5.49
N SER A 48 2.46 6.17 -5.92
CA SER A 48 2.46 5.28 -7.08
C SER A 48 3.45 4.14 -6.85
N VAL A 49 2.94 2.91 -6.83
CA VAL A 49 3.75 1.69 -6.69
C VAL A 49 3.32 0.65 -7.72
N SER A 50 4.27 0.22 -8.54
CA SER A 50 4.07 -0.82 -9.56
C SER A 50 4.60 -2.19 -9.14
N ARG A 51 5.63 -2.20 -8.28
CA ARG A 51 6.24 -3.41 -7.72
C ARG A 51 7.01 -3.06 -6.46
N VAL A 52 6.75 -3.79 -5.38
CA VAL A 52 7.55 -3.75 -4.15
C VAL A 52 8.16 -5.13 -3.94
N SER A 53 9.50 -5.22 -3.90
CA SER A 53 10.23 -6.46 -3.63
C SER A 53 9.81 -7.68 -4.48
N GLY A 54 9.39 -7.45 -5.73
CA GLY A 54 8.91 -8.52 -6.61
C GLY A 54 7.39 -8.74 -6.61
N SER A 55 6.64 -8.18 -5.65
CA SER A 55 5.20 -8.41 -5.49
C SER A 55 4.32 -7.43 -6.31
N SER A 56 4.14 -7.70 -7.60
CA SER A 56 3.33 -6.81 -8.48
C SER A 56 1.82 -6.91 -8.25
N LEU A 57 1.29 -8.10 -7.98
CA LEU A 57 -0.16 -8.27 -7.76
C LEU A 57 -0.62 -7.57 -6.47
N THR A 58 0.13 -7.73 -5.38
CA THR A 58 -0.17 -7.01 -4.12
C THR A 58 -0.01 -5.50 -4.30
N SER A 59 0.97 -5.04 -5.09
CA SER A 59 1.10 -3.62 -5.44
C SER A 59 -0.12 -3.09 -6.20
N GLY A 60 -0.66 -3.87 -7.14
CA GLY A 60 -1.88 -3.50 -7.86
C GLY A 60 -3.11 -3.38 -6.95
N GLY A 61 -3.32 -4.36 -6.06
CA GLY A 61 -4.41 -4.29 -5.08
C GLY A 61 -4.26 -3.12 -4.10
N PHE A 62 -3.03 -2.82 -3.68
CA PHE A 62 -2.75 -1.64 -2.86
C PHE A 62 -3.10 -0.34 -3.59
N MET A 63 -2.70 -0.18 -4.85
CA MET A 63 -3.04 1.02 -5.62
C MET A 63 -4.55 1.17 -5.81
N GLN A 64 -5.29 0.08 -6.03
CA GLN A 64 -6.75 0.14 -6.07
C GLN A 64 -7.35 0.67 -4.76
N ALA A 65 -6.82 0.22 -3.61
CA ALA A 65 -7.26 0.72 -2.31
C ALA A 65 -6.91 2.21 -2.09
N VAL A 66 -5.72 2.66 -2.53
CA VAL A 66 -5.33 4.08 -2.48
C VAL A 66 -6.30 4.95 -3.29
N GLU A 67 -6.67 4.52 -4.50
CA GLU A 67 -7.62 5.28 -5.33
C GLU A 67 -9.02 5.35 -4.71
N LEU A 68 -9.47 4.29 -4.03
CA LEU A 68 -10.72 4.34 -3.26
C LEU A 68 -10.65 5.35 -2.10
N ILE A 69 -9.56 5.35 -1.34
CA ILE A 69 -9.35 6.30 -0.24
C ILE A 69 -9.36 7.75 -0.76
N LYS A 70 -8.73 8.02 -1.91
CA LYS A 70 -8.76 9.34 -2.55
C LYS A 70 -10.17 9.77 -2.91
N ALA A 71 -10.96 8.86 -3.49
CA ALA A 71 -12.33 9.13 -3.89
C ALA A 71 -13.23 9.41 -2.68
N GLU A 72 -13.07 8.64 -1.59
CA GLU A 72 -13.80 8.84 -0.34
C GLU A 72 -13.42 10.14 0.38
N ALA A 73 -12.14 10.54 0.35
CA ALA A 73 -11.67 11.79 0.95
C ALA A 73 -12.12 13.05 0.18
N ALA A 74 -12.48 12.92 -1.09
CA ALA A 74 -12.94 14.02 -1.94
C ALA A 74 -14.47 14.24 -1.90
N ALA A 75 -15.23 13.34 -1.24
CA ALA A 75 -16.68 13.37 -1.12
C ALA A 75 -17.14 14.16 0.13
#